data_AF-A0A7Z2V4E4-F1
#
_entry.id   AF-A0A7Z2V4E4-F1
#
_cell.length_a   1.000
_cell.length_b   1.000
_cell.length_c   1.000
_cell.angle_alpha   90.00
_cell.angle_beta   90.00
_cell.angle_gamma   90.00
#
_symmetry.space_group_name_H-M   'P 1'
#
loop_
_entity.id
_entity.type
_entity.pdbx_description
1 polymer ?
#
loop_
_entity_poly.entity_id
_entity_poly.type
_entity_poly.pdbx_seq_one_letter_code
_entity_poly.pdbx_strand_id
1 'polypeptide(L)' 'MRADEYLKKHGLEEDKKDELKDSSLKGKSLERATHPEPPKAGTPYDWEDWENFKKDEERQKDADADK' A
#
# COMPACT_ATOMS: atom_id res chain seq x y z
N MET A 1 -13.01 -9.11 33.67
CA MET A 1 -12.02 -9.36 32.59
C MET A 1 -11.26 -8.08 32.35
N ARG A 2 -9.94 -8.16 32.14
CA ARG A 2 -9.15 -7.00 31.71
C ARG A 2 -9.22 -6.83 30.19
N ALA A 3 -9.03 -5.61 29.71
CA ALA A 3 -9.10 -5.28 28.28
C ALA A 3 -8.15 -6.16 27.45
N ASP A 4 -6.97 -6.45 27.98
CA ASP A 4 -5.96 -7.26 27.30
C ASP A 4 -6.40 -8.72 27.14
N GLU A 5 -7.04 -9.30 28.16
CA GLU A 5 -7.55 -10.68 28.13
C GLU A 5 -8.68 -10.86 27.10
N TYR A 6 -9.52 -9.83 26.93
CA TYR A 6 -10.60 -9.81 25.95
C TYR A 6 -10.06 -9.79 24.52
N LEU A 7 -9.07 -8.93 24.25
CA LEU A 7 -8.46 -8.82 22.93
C LEU A 7 -7.78 -10.13 22.50
N LYS A 8 -7.06 -10.78 23.42
CA LYS A 8 -6.40 -12.06 23.19
C LYS A 8 -7.39 -13.20 22.93
N LYS A 9 -8.51 -13.23 23.65
CA LYS A 9 -9.58 -14.22 23.46
C LYS A 9 -10.23 -14.12 22.08
N HIS A 10 -10.32 -12.91 21.53
CA HIS A 10 -10.98 -12.64 20.26
C HIS A 10 -10.04 -12.55 19.06
N GLY A 11 -8.72 -12.76 19.24
CA GLY A 11 -7.75 -12.66 18.14
C GLY A 11 -7.47 -11.23 17.67
N LEU A 12 -7.93 -10.22 18.40
CA LEU A 12 -7.80 -8.80 18.05
C LEU A 12 -6.45 -8.18 18.47
N GLU A 13 -5.51 -8.97 18.97
CA GLU A 13 -4.17 -8.47 19.32
C GLU A 13 -3.38 -7.98 18.08
N GLU A 14 -3.61 -8.58 16.91
CA GLU A 14 -2.91 -8.22 15.67
C GLU A 14 -3.53 -7.02 14.95
N ASP A 15 -4.86 -6.85 15.04
CA ASP A 15 -5.60 -5.76 14.37
C ASP A 15 -5.13 -4.35 14.80
N LYS A 16 -4.60 -4.23 16.02
CA LYS A 16 -4.02 -2.96 16.52
C LYS A 16 -2.78 -2.49 15.76
N LYS A 17 -2.06 -3.39 15.07
CA LYS A 17 -0.92 -2.97 14.23
C LYS A 17 -1.40 -2.28 12.95
N ASP A 18 -2.52 -2.70 12.39
CA ASP A 18 -3.12 -2.06 11.21
C ASP A 18 -3.91 -0.79 11.55
N GLU A 19 -4.43 -0.67 12.78
CA GLU A 19 -5.03 0.57 13.30
C GLU A 19 -4.05 1.76 13.37
N LEU A 20 -2.74 1.52 13.26
CA LEU A 20 -1.72 2.58 13.21
C LEU A 20 -1.58 3.22 11.81
N LYS A 21 -2.16 2.64 10.76
CA LYS A 21 -2.22 3.29 9.45
C LYS A 21 -3.12 4.52 9.54
N ASP A 22 -2.67 5.63 8.96
CA ASP A 22 -3.44 6.86 8.89
C ASP A 22 -4.69 6.61 8.02
N SER A 23 -5.79 6.26 8.69
CA SER A 23 -7.07 5.95 8.06
C SER A 23 -7.78 7.19 7.50
N SER A 24 -7.20 8.38 7.69
CA SER A 24 -7.67 9.62 7.09
C SER A 24 -7.61 9.56 5.56
N LEU A 25 -8.42 10.40 4.92
CA LEU A 25 -8.43 10.52 3.46
C LEU A 25 -7.05 10.95 2.92
N LYS A 26 -6.32 11.76 3.70
CA LYS A 26 -4.95 12.18 3.38
C LYS A 26 -4.00 11.00 3.38
N GLY A 27 -4.02 10.17 4.44
CA GLY A 27 -3.19 8.97 4.53
C GLY A 27 -3.47 8.00 3.39
N LYS A 28 -4.74 7.67 3.16
CA LYS A 28 -5.17 6.80 2.05
C LYS A 28 -4.80 7.35 0.67
N SER A 29 -4.91 8.66 0.45
CA SER A 29 -4.51 9.29 -0.81
C SER A 29 -3.00 9.20 -1.03
N LEU A 30 -2.20 9.38 0.02
CA LEU A 30 -0.75 9.26 -0.05
C LEU A 30 -0.31 7.81 -0.29
N GLU A 31 -0.95 6.85 0.37
CA GLU A 31 -0.70 5.41 0.16
C GLU A 31 -0.96 5.01 -1.30
N ARG A 32 -2.08 5.44 -1.89
CA ARG A 32 -2.40 5.19 -3.30
C ARG A 32 -1.42 5.84 -4.27
N ALA A 33 -0.91 7.03 -3.94
CA ALA A 33 0.06 7.73 -4.78
C ALA A 33 1.46 7.10 -4.70
N THR A 34 1.81 6.50 -3.56
CA THR A 34 3.10 5.83 -3.34
C THR A 34 3.10 4.38 -3.82
N HIS A 35 1.94 3.72 -3.87
CA HIS A 35 1.77 2.34 -4.32
C HIS A 35 0.74 2.27 -5.44
N PRO A 36 1.11 2.62 -6.69
CA PRO A 36 0.20 2.49 -7.82
C PRO A 36 -0.15 1.02 -8.06
N GLU A 37 -1.42 0.69 -7.87
CA GLU A 37 -1.99 -0.63 -8.17
C GLU A 37 -2.23 -0.80 -9.69
N PRO A 38 -2.26 -2.04 -10.20
CA PRO A 38 -2.71 -2.28 -11.56
C PRO A 38 -4.10 -1.70 -11.78
N PRO A 39 -4.35 -1.04 -12.91
CA PRO A 39 -5.63 -0.43 -13.16
C PRO A 39 -6.77 -1.43 -13.25
N LYS A 40 -7.95 -1.00 -12.81
CA LYS A 40 -9.17 -1.81 -12.94
C LYS A 40 -9.61 -1.80 -14.40
N ALA A 41 -10.00 -2.96 -14.93
CA ALA A 41 -10.49 -3.08 -16.29
C ALA A 41 -11.64 -2.09 -16.55
N GLY A 42 -11.43 -1.14 -17.47
CA GLY A 42 -12.45 -0.15 -17.84
C GLY A 42 -11.98 1.31 -17.91
N THR A 43 -10.77 1.64 -17.46
CA THR A 43 -10.14 2.96 -17.67
C THR A 43 -9.14 2.90 -18.85
N PRO A 44 -9.48 3.47 -20.03
CA PRO A 44 -8.71 3.27 -21.26
C PRO A 44 -7.26 3.76 -21.25
N TYR A 45 -6.88 4.66 -20.33
CA TYR A 45 -5.55 5.26 -20.27
C TYR A 45 -4.62 4.65 -19.20
N ASP A 46 -5.16 3.92 -18.24
CA ASP A 46 -4.37 3.57 -17.06
C ASP A 46 -3.35 2.44 -17.32
N TRP A 47 -3.48 1.68 -18.43
CA TRP A 47 -2.55 0.62 -18.80
C TRP A 47 -1.20 1.15 -19.31
N GLU A 48 -1.21 2.24 -20.10
CA GLU A 48 0.01 2.90 -20.58
C GLU A 48 0.80 3.51 -19.41
N ASP A 49 0.11 4.17 -18.48
CA ASP A 49 0.73 4.77 -17.30
C ASP A 49 1.32 3.72 -16.35
N TRP A 50 0.63 2.58 -16.17
CA TRP A 50 1.15 1.48 -15.36
C TRP A 50 2.40 0.83 -15.97
N GLU A 51 2.41 0.61 -17.28
CA GLU A 51 3.60 0.09 -17.97
C GLU A 51 4.79 1.05 -17.89
N ASN A 52 4.56 2.36 -18.02
CA ASN A 52 5.62 3.36 -17.91
C ASN A 52 6.18 3.41 -16.50
N PHE A 53 5.32 3.39 -15.47
CA PHE A 53 5.75 3.30 -14.08
C PHE A 53 6.61 2.06 -13.82
N LYS A 54 6.24 0.90 -14.36
CA LYS A 54 7.03 -0.34 -14.22
C LYS A 54 8.40 -0.24 -14.87
N LYS A 55 8.49 0.33 -16.08
CA LYS A 55 9.76 0.57 -16.79
C LYS A 55 10.67 1.53 -16.01
N ASP A 56 10.11 2.58 -15.42
CA ASP A 56 10.86 3.55 -14.62
C ASP A 56 11.35 2.94 -13.30
N GLU A 57 10.52 2.14 -12.62
CA GLU A 57 10.92 1.37 -11.43
C GLU A 57 12.09 0.41 -11.72
N GLU A 58 12.05 -0.32 -12.84
CA GLU A 58 13.11 -1.24 -13.25
C GLU A 58 14.41 -0.48 -13.52
N ARG A 59 14.34 0.61 -14.29
CA ARG A 59 15.51 1.46 -14.56
C ARG A 59 16.13 2.02 -13.29
N GLN A 60 15.32 2.43 -12.32
CA GLN A 60 15.82 2.96 -11.06
C GLN A 60 16.51 1.88 -10.22
N LYS A 61 15.94 0.66 -10.17
CA LYS A 61 16.58 -0.50 -9.52
C LYS A 61 17.93 -0.86 -10.14
N ASP A 62 18.04 -0.82 -11.46
CA ASP A 62 19.30 -1.08 -12.16
C ASP A 62 20.35 0.00 -11.86
N ALA A 63 19.95 1.27 -11.78
CA ALA A 63 20.85 2.39 -11.46
C ALA A 63 21.33 2.39 -10.00
N ASP A 64 20.50 1.92 -9.06
CA ASP A 64 20.86 1.73 -7.66
C ASP A 64 21.73 0.48 -7.44
N ALA A 65 21.69 -0.50 -8.35
CA ALA A 65 22.50 -1.72 -8.26
C ALA A 65 23.95 -1.55 -8.75
N ASP A 66 24.22 -0.54 -9.58
CA ASP A 66 25.56 -0.22 -10.14
C ASP A 66 26.34 0.82 -9.29
N LYS A 67 25.95 0.99 -8.01
CA LYS A 67 26.45 2.01 -7.09
C LYS A 67 26.98 1.40 -5.80
#